data_AF-A0A820P135-F1
#
_entry.id   AF-A0A820P135-F1
#
_cell.length_a   1.000
_cell.length_b   1.000
_cell.length_c   1.000
_cell.angle_alpha   90.00
_cell.angle_beta   90.00
_cell.angle_gamma   90.00
#
_symmetry.space_group_name_H-M   'P 1'
#
loop_
_entity.id
_entity.type
_entity.pdbx_description
1 polymer ?
#
loop_
_entity_poly.entity_id
_entity_poly.type
_entity_poly.pdbx_seq_one_letter_code
_entity_poly.pdbx_strand_id
1 'polypeptide(L)'
;MYIFKTIHDRQKQPLSFARVYSGSVKKRMVLTNARTNEREQINKVFLPFADNMEDIDEIRAGSIAVLSGFKEASSGDILVSNRKSTIATHLNDLKQQYPFLPDPGLEAPPPVFFCTIETYSESTQKQLDFALKNIKREDPSL
;
A
#
# COMPACT_ATOMS: atom_id res chain seq x y z
N MET A 1 -0.50 -9.72 4.18
CA MET A 1 0.39 -8.65 4.65
C MET A 1 -0.39 -7.35 4.71
N TYR A 2 0.03 -6.39 5.53
CA TYR A 2 -0.65 -5.09 5.69
C TYR A 2 0.29 -3.97 5.28
N ILE A 3 -0.18 -3.04 4.46
CA ILE A 3 0.56 -1.84 4.05
C ILE A 3 0.21 -0.73 5.04
N PHE A 4 1.20 -0.21 5.75
CA PHE A 4 0.98 0.85 6.75
C PHE A 4 1.51 2.21 6.29
N LYS A 5 2.43 2.25 5.33
CA LYS A 5 2.95 3.50 4.78
C LYS A 5 3.26 3.32 3.30
N THR A 6 2.89 4.31 2.50
CA THR A 6 3.32 4.44 1.11
C THR A 6 4.08 5.75 0.97
N ILE A 7 5.20 5.72 0.26
CA ILE A 7 6.00 6.90 -0.09
C ILE A 7 6.24 6.92 -1.59
N HIS A 8 6.28 8.10 -2.17
CA HIS A 8 6.63 8.31 -3.56
C HIS A 8 8.13 8.61 -3.67
N ASP A 9 8.89 7.66 -4.23
CA ASP A 9 10.30 7.86 -4.56
C ASP A 9 10.44 8.32 -6.02
N ARG A 10 11.17 9.42 -6.25
CA ARG A 10 11.37 10.03 -7.58
C ARG A 10 11.99 9.08 -8.60
N GLN A 11 12.78 8.11 -8.16
CA GLN A 11 13.47 7.14 -9.03
C GLN A 11 12.80 5.76 -9.01
N LYS A 12 12.24 5.36 -7.86
CA LYS A 12 11.82 3.97 -7.61
C LYS A 12 10.31 3.73 -7.69
N GLN A 13 9.52 4.72 -8.14
CA GLN A 13 8.04 4.63 -8.18
C GLN A 13 7.47 4.51 -6.74
N PRO A 14 6.16 4.32 -6.48
CA PRO A 14 5.68 4.29 -5.11
C PRO A 14 6.22 3.06 -4.38
N LEU A 15 6.81 3.30 -3.21
CA LEU A 15 7.32 2.30 -2.29
C LEU A 15 6.32 2.12 -1.15
N SER A 16 5.88 0.90 -0.95
CA SER A 16 4.92 0.54 0.10
C SER A 16 5.61 -0.26 1.19
N PHE A 17 5.60 0.27 2.39
CA PHE A 17 6.05 -0.40 3.60
C PHE A 17 4.94 -1.31 4.09
N ALA A 18 5.27 -2.59 4.22
CA ALA A 18 4.33 -3.61 4.60
C ALA A 18 4.86 -4.50 5.72
N ARG A 19 3.97 -4.86 6.64
CA ARG A 19 4.21 -5.90 7.65
C ARG A 19 3.71 -7.24 7.12
N VAL A 20 4.58 -8.24 7.09
CA VAL A 20 4.20 -9.61 6.72
C VAL A 20 3.69 -10.31 7.97
N TYR A 21 2.39 -10.59 8.00
CA TYR A 21 1.74 -11.24 9.14
C TYR A 21 1.75 -12.77 9.07
N SER A 22 1.64 -13.33 7.86
CA SER A 22 1.60 -14.77 7.64
C SER A 22 2.20 -15.11 6.28
N GLY A 23 2.75 -16.32 6.16
CA GLY A 23 3.38 -16.84 4.96
C GLY A 23 4.70 -16.15 4.63
N SER A 24 4.99 -16.07 3.32
CA SER A 24 6.15 -15.35 2.80
C SER A 24 5.79 -14.59 1.53
N VAL A 25 6.54 -13.53 1.28
CA VAL A 25 6.37 -12.62 0.14
C VAL A 25 7.62 -12.70 -0.71
N LYS A 26 7.44 -12.98 -2.00
CA LYS A 26 8.52 -13.16 -2.96
C LYS A 26 8.49 -12.10 -4.06
N LYS A 27 9.64 -11.83 -4.69
CA LYS A 27 9.67 -11.05 -5.93
C LYS A 27 8.76 -11.66 -6.98
N ARG A 28 8.09 -10.83 -7.78
CA ARG A 28 7.16 -11.21 -8.85
C ARG A 28 5.91 -11.98 -8.39
N MET A 29 5.68 -12.08 -7.08
CA MET A 29 4.46 -12.64 -6.55
C MET A 29 3.29 -11.71 -6.87
N VAL A 30 2.16 -12.30 -7.25
CA VAL A 30 0.90 -11.60 -7.44
C VAL A 30 0.05 -11.80 -6.19
N LEU A 31 -0.37 -10.69 -5.60
CA LEU A 31 -1.27 -10.64 -4.47
C LEU A 31 -2.58 -9.98 -4.89
N THR A 32 -3.62 -10.19 -4.12
CA THR A 32 -4.90 -9.53 -4.29
C THR A 32 -5.13 -8.60 -3.11
N ASN A 33 -5.59 -7.39 -3.38
CA ASN A 33 -6.01 -6.46 -2.35
C ASN A 33 -7.36 -6.90 -1.77
N ALA A 34 -7.42 -7.14 -0.47
CA ALA A 34 -8.63 -7.63 0.20
C ALA A 34 -9.76 -6.60 0.19
N ARG A 35 -9.45 -5.30 0.10
CA ARG A 35 -10.43 -4.20 0.08
C ARG A 35 -10.97 -3.95 -1.33
N THR A 36 -10.08 -3.79 -2.31
CA THR A 36 -10.46 -3.43 -3.69
C THR A 36 -10.64 -4.63 -4.62
N ASN A 37 -10.18 -5.82 -4.21
CA ASN A 37 -10.12 -7.04 -5.01
C ASN A 37 -9.24 -6.94 -6.27
N GLU A 38 -8.45 -5.88 -6.37
CA GLU A 38 -7.49 -5.66 -7.46
C GLU A 38 -6.26 -6.54 -7.29
N ARG A 39 -5.70 -6.97 -8.43
CA ARG A 39 -4.48 -7.78 -8.45
C ARG A 39 -3.26 -6.88 -8.51
N GLU A 40 -2.35 -7.11 -7.59
CA GLU A 40 -1.14 -6.33 -7.39
C GLU A 40 0.08 -7.22 -7.55
N GLN A 41 1.02 -6.80 -8.39
CA GLN A 41 2.25 -7.55 -8.63
C GLN A 41 3.43 -6.88 -7.96
N ILE A 42 4.18 -7.66 -7.20
CA ILE A 42 5.40 -7.19 -6.56
C ILE A 42 6.53 -7.22 -7.58
N ASN A 43 7.13 -6.07 -7.87
CA ASN A 43 8.29 -6.00 -8.76
C ASN A 43 9.58 -6.27 -8.00
N LYS A 44 9.79 -5.56 -6.88
CA LYS A 44 10.94 -5.73 -6.01
C LYS A 44 10.51 -5.80 -4.55
N VAL A 45 11.32 -6.51 -3.77
CA VAL A 45 11.18 -6.63 -2.31
C VAL A 45 12.49 -6.14 -1.72
N PHE A 46 12.40 -5.16 -0.83
CA PHE A 46 13.56 -4.62 -0.16
C PHE A 46 13.47 -4.83 1.35
N LEU A 47 14.60 -5.12 1.96
CA LEU A 47 14.79 -5.07 3.41
C LEU A 47 15.35 -3.70 3.79
N PRO A 48 14.64 -2.90 4.61
CA PRO A 48 15.12 -1.59 5.01
C PRO A 48 16.21 -1.72 6.09
N PHE A 49 17.41 -1.22 5.80
CA PHE A 49 18.46 -0.91 6.78
C PHE A 49 18.51 0.60 7.01
N ALA A 50 19.44 1.07 7.87
CA ALA A 50 19.55 2.48 8.25
C ALA A 50 19.58 3.43 7.02
N ASP A 51 20.62 3.30 6.18
CA ASP A 51 20.80 4.18 5.01
C ASP A 51 20.50 3.48 3.68
N ASN A 52 20.36 2.15 3.70
CA ASN A 52 20.30 1.34 2.49
C ASN A 52 19.07 0.42 2.48
N MET A 53 18.59 0.13 1.27
CA MET A 53 17.53 -0.85 1.03
C MET A 53 18.13 -2.00 0.24
N GLU A 54 18.22 -3.19 0.83
CA GLU A 54 18.78 -4.38 0.18
C GLU A 54 17.69 -5.12 -0.60
N ASP A 55 17.92 -5.43 -1.87
CA ASP A 55 16.96 -6.09 -2.76
C ASP A 55 16.99 -7.63 -2.55
N ILE A 56 16.01 -8.17 -1.81
CA ILE A 56 15.97 -9.57 -1.35
C ILE A 56 14.88 -10.38 -2.06
N ASP A 57 15.12 -11.67 -2.32
CA ASP A 57 14.19 -12.50 -3.11
C ASP A 57 12.91 -12.91 -2.37
N GLU A 58 13.00 -13.12 -1.06
CA GLU A 58 11.91 -13.55 -0.21
C GLU A 58 12.01 -12.94 1.18
N ILE A 59 10.86 -12.55 1.75
CA ILE A 59 10.73 -12.14 3.14
C ILE A 59 9.62 -12.92 3.82
N ARG A 60 9.85 -13.33 5.07
CA ARG A 60 8.93 -14.18 5.85
C ARG A 60 8.08 -13.39 6.82
N ALA A 61 7.02 -14.02 7.31
CA ALA A 61 6.17 -13.50 8.38
C ALA A 61 6.99 -13.02 9.59
N GLY A 62 6.50 -11.96 10.24
CA GLY A 62 7.17 -11.31 11.36
C GLY A 62 8.18 -10.23 10.96
N SER A 63 8.40 -10.01 9.66
CA SER A 63 9.32 -8.97 9.16
C SER A 63 8.59 -7.80 8.51
N ILE A 64 9.27 -6.65 8.41
CA ILE A 64 8.82 -5.47 7.66
C ILE A 64 9.59 -5.44 6.34
N ALA A 65 8.86 -5.24 5.24
CA ALA A 65 9.43 -5.14 3.90
C ALA A 65 9.06 -3.79 3.27
N VAL A 66 9.90 -3.32 2.35
CA VAL A 66 9.56 -2.25 1.42
C VAL A 66 9.33 -2.87 0.05
N LEU A 67 8.18 -2.63 -0.55
CA LEU A 67 7.72 -3.27 -1.77
C LEU A 67 7.51 -2.23 -2.85
N SER A 68 7.83 -2.57 -4.10
CA SER A 68 7.58 -1.70 -5.24
C SER A 68 6.77 -2.42 -6.32
N GLY A 69 6.06 -1.65 -7.15
CA GLY A 69 5.31 -2.16 -8.30
C GLY A 69 3.79 -2.18 -8.13
N PHE A 70 3.27 -1.72 -7.00
CA PHE A 70 1.83 -1.64 -6.79
C PHE A 70 1.18 -0.52 -7.58
N LYS A 71 0.08 -0.83 -8.27
CA LYS A 71 -0.65 0.13 -9.10
C LYS A 71 -1.63 0.93 -8.27
N GLU A 72 -2.44 0.26 -7.45
CA GLU A 72 -3.55 0.87 -6.71
C GLU A 72 -3.43 0.72 -5.19
N ALA A 73 -2.68 -0.28 -4.70
CA ALA A 73 -2.53 -0.49 -3.25
C ALA A 73 -1.91 0.74 -2.55
N SER A 74 -2.49 1.09 -1.39
CA SER A 74 -2.10 2.24 -0.57
C SER A 74 -2.04 1.89 0.92
N SER A 75 -1.74 2.90 1.75
CA SER A 75 -1.73 2.79 3.21
C SER A 75 -3.10 2.34 3.74
N GLY A 76 -3.11 1.34 4.62
CA GLY A 76 -4.32 0.73 5.19
C GLY A 76 -4.79 -0.54 4.48
N ASP A 77 -4.22 -0.89 3.32
CA ASP A 77 -4.64 -2.06 2.56
C ASP A 77 -4.03 -3.38 3.07
N ILE A 78 -4.81 -4.45 3.01
CA ILE A 78 -4.37 -5.82 3.29
C ILE A 78 -4.22 -6.57 1.96
N LEU A 79 -3.01 -7.06 1.66
CA LEU A 79 -2.74 -7.88 0.49
C LEU A 79 -2.64 -9.37 0.85
N VAL A 80 -3.29 -10.23 0.07
CA VAL A 80 -3.36 -11.68 0.32
C VAL A 80 -3.06 -12.50 -0.93
N SER A 81 -2.54 -13.72 -0.76
CA SER A 81 -2.19 -14.61 -1.88
C SER A 81 -3.39 -15.44 -2.38
N ASN A 82 -4.45 -15.60 -1.60
CA ASN A 82 -5.52 -16.54 -1.89
C ASN A 82 -6.63 -15.91 -2.77
N ARG A 83 -7.14 -16.69 -3.73
CA ARG A 83 -8.15 -16.29 -4.73
C ARG A 83 -9.60 -16.57 -4.32
N LYS A 84 -9.88 -16.89 -3.05
CA LYS A 84 -11.25 -17.22 -2.63
C LYS A 84 -12.05 -15.94 -2.33
N SER A 85 -12.63 -15.45 -3.42
CA SER A 85 -13.74 -14.50 -3.57
C SER A 85 -14.82 -14.59 -2.47
N THR A 86 -14.84 -13.63 -1.54
CA THR A 86 -15.93 -12.64 -1.31
C THR A 86 -15.44 -11.57 -0.32
N ILE A 87 -15.63 -10.28 -0.61
CA ILE A 87 -15.02 -9.13 0.11
C ILE A 87 -15.31 -9.13 1.62
N ALA A 88 -16.57 -9.37 2.02
CA ALA A 88 -16.99 -9.28 3.42
C ALA A 88 -16.71 -10.57 4.22
N THR A 89 -16.85 -11.73 3.58
CA THR A 89 -16.58 -13.03 4.24
C THR A 89 -15.09 -13.18 4.50
N HIS A 90 -14.25 -12.88 3.50
CA HIS A 90 -12.82 -13.11 3.60
C HIS A 90 -12.11 -12.21 4.62
N LEU A 91 -12.54 -10.95 4.82
CA LEU A 91 -11.95 -10.09 5.87
C LEU A 91 -12.31 -10.57 7.28
N ASN A 92 -13.55 -10.97 7.50
CA ASN A 92 -13.97 -11.54 8.78
C ASN A 92 -13.30 -12.90 9.03
N ASP A 93 -13.19 -13.75 8.01
CA ASP A 93 -12.49 -15.04 8.09
C ASP A 93 -10.99 -14.84 8.35
N LEU A 94 -10.35 -13.87 7.69
CA LEU A 94 -8.96 -13.52 7.93
C LEU A 94 -8.74 -13.02 9.35
N LYS A 95 -9.66 -12.22 9.90
CA LYS A 95 -9.59 -11.77 11.30
C LYS A 95 -9.82 -12.91 12.28
N GLN A 96 -10.73 -13.83 12.00
CA GLN A 96 -10.89 -15.03 12.83
C GLN A 96 -9.62 -15.89 12.82
N GLN A 97 -8.99 -16.04 11.65
CA GLN A 97 -7.75 -16.81 11.51
C GLN A 97 -6.53 -16.07 12.09
N TYR A 98 -6.50 -14.75 11.98
CA TYR A 98 -5.42 -13.87 12.42
C TYR A 98 -6.00 -12.68 13.19
N PRO A 99 -6.34 -12.84 14.49
CA PRO A 99 -7.02 -11.82 15.29
C PRO A 99 -6.17 -10.55 15.53
N PHE A 100 -4.87 -10.62 15.24
CA PHE A 100 -3.94 -9.50 15.31
C PHE A 100 -3.83 -8.70 14.00
N LEU A 101 -4.59 -9.06 12.95
CA LEU A 101 -4.65 -8.25 11.73
C LEU A 101 -5.33 -6.91 12.04
N PRO A 102 -4.76 -5.78 11.60
CA PRO A 102 -5.41 -4.49 11.69
C PRO A 102 -6.72 -4.47 10.90
N ASP A 103 -7.59 -3.51 11.23
CA ASP A 103 -8.75 -3.22 10.41
C ASP A 103 -8.31 -2.77 9.00
N PRO A 104 -8.99 -3.26 7.95
CA PRO A 104 -8.71 -2.85 6.58
C PRO A 104 -9.19 -1.42 6.36
N GLY A 105 -8.33 -0.58 5.79
CA GLY A 105 -8.56 0.84 5.63
C GLY A 105 -8.07 1.66 6.83
N LEU A 106 -7.66 2.89 6.56
CA LEU A 106 -7.34 3.87 7.60
C LEU A 106 -8.60 4.69 7.87
N GLU A 107 -9.12 4.64 9.11
CA GLU A 107 -10.20 5.55 9.53
C GLU A 107 -9.58 6.91 9.85
N ALA A 108 -9.55 7.78 8.83
CA ALA A 108 -9.06 9.15 9.00
C ALA A 108 -10.08 10.00 9.75
N PRO A 109 -9.64 10.89 10.67
CA PRO A 109 -10.53 11.85 11.30
C PRO A 109 -11.11 12.82 10.24
N PRO A 110 -12.31 13.40 10.48
CA PRO A 110 -12.90 14.34 9.54
C PRO A 110 -12.02 15.59 9.37
N PRO A 111 -11.94 16.16 8.15
CA PRO A 111 -11.16 17.35 7.88
C PRO A 111 -11.74 18.56 8.63
N VAL A 112 -10.85 19.32 9.28
CA VAL A 112 -11.22 20.51 10.07
C VAL A 112 -10.85 21.82 9.38
N PHE A 113 -10.13 21.75 8.25
CA PHE A 113 -9.65 22.89 7.49
C PHE A 113 -9.79 22.60 6.00
N PHE A 114 -10.13 23.63 5.22
CA PHE A 114 -10.32 23.54 3.78
C PHE A 114 -9.57 24.70 3.10
N CYS A 115 -8.92 24.42 1.97
CA CYS A 115 -8.29 25.42 1.13
C CYS A 115 -8.54 25.13 -0.35
N THR A 116 -8.55 26.19 -1.15
CA THR A 116 -8.64 26.09 -2.61
C THR A 116 -7.26 26.34 -3.20
N ILE A 117 -6.85 25.47 -4.11
CA ILE A 117 -5.59 25.58 -4.85
C ILE A 117 -5.93 25.65 -6.33
N GLU A 118 -5.47 26.70 -6.98
CA GLU A 118 -5.63 26.91 -8.42
C GLU A 118 -4.27 26.90 -9.10
N THR A 119 -4.24 26.49 -10.36
CA THR A 119 -3.02 26.58 -11.16
C THR A 119 -2.85 27.97 -11.75
N TYR A 120 -1.60 28.41 -11.87
CA TYR A 120 -1.27 29.68 -12.51
C TYR A 120 -1.59 29.67 -14.02
N SER A 121 -1.57 28.49 -14.64
CA SER A 121 -1.85 28.29 -16.06
C SER A 121 -2.43 26.90 -16.31
N GLU A 122 -3.32 26.77 -17.30
CA GLU A 122 -3.87 25.49 -17.76
C GLU A 122 -2.79 24.44 -18.07
N SER A 123 -1.64 24.88 -18.55
CA SER A 123 -0.49 24.00 -18.83
C SER A 123 0.02 23.24 -17.61
N THR A 124 -0.13 23.81 -16.41
CA THR A 124 0.30 23.24 -15.14
C THR A 124 -0.76 22.41 -14.43
N GLN A 125 -2.02 22.44 -14.90
CA GLN A 125 -3.13 21.69 -14.29
C GLN A 125 -2.83 20.20 -14.13
N LYS A 126 -2.30 19.58 -15.19
CA LYS A 126 -1.95 18.15 -15.20
C LYS A 126 -0.88 17.79 -14.16
N GLN A 127 0.05 18.72 -13.89
CA GLN A 127 1.10 18.50 -12.89
C GLN A 127 0.53 18.58 -11.47
N LEU A 128 -0.38 19.53 -11.23
CA LEU A 128 -1.09 19.65 -9.95
C LEU A 128 -1.93 18.40 -9.67
N ASP A 129 -2.74 17.95 -10.64
CA ASP A 129 -3.58 16.76 -10.49
C ASP A 129 -2.75 15.50 -10.17
N PHE A 130 -1.60 15.36 -10.85
CA PHE A 130 -0.66 14.28 -10.58
C PHE A 130 -0.06 14.36 -9.17
N ALA A 131 0.34 15.56 -8.72
CA ALA A 131 0.87 15.78 -7.38
C ALA A 131 -0.18 15.45 -6.30
N LEU A 132 -1.41 15.94 -6.45
CA LEU A 132 -2.52 15.65 -5.53
C LEU A 132 -2.82 14.15 -5.47
N LYS A 133 -2.81 13.47 -6.61
CA LYS A 133 -3.02 12.01 -6.65
C LYS A 133 -1.93 11.26 -5.87
N ASN A 134 -0.68 11.67 -5.97
CA ASN A 134 0.42 11.06 -5.22
C ASN A 134 0.32 11.35 -3.73
N ILE A 135 0.03 12.60 -3.36
CA ILE A 135 -0.13 13.04 -1.97
C ILE A 135 -1.26 12.26 -1.29
N LYS A 136 -2.43 12.15 -1.93
CA LYS A 136 -3.57 11.37 -1.43
C LYS A 136 -3.24 9.89 -1.24
N ARG A 137 -2.34 9.34 -2.05
CA ARG A 137 -1.91 7.94 -1.94
C ARG A 137 -0.97 7.73 -0.75
N GLU A 138 -0.09 8.69 -0.46
CA GLU A 138 0.78 8.67 0.71
C GLU A 138 0.02 8.87 2.01
N ASP A 139 -0.96 9.78 1.97
CA ASP A 139 -1.79 10.16 3.10
C ASP A 139 -3.29 10.12 2.72
N PRO A 140 -4.02 9.08 3.13
CA PRO A 140 -5.44 8.95 2.84
C PRO A 140 -6.34 9.86 3.69
N SER A 141 -5.78 10.68 4.58
CA SER A 141 -6.54 11.67 5.35
C SER A 141 -6.78 13.00 4.62
N LEU A 142 -6.19 13.17 3.43
CA LEU A 142 -6.32 14.33 2.56
C LEU A 142 -7.52 14.25 1.60
#